data_AF-A0A8T6SJQ0-F1
#
_entry.id   AF-A0A8T6SJQ0-F1
#
_cell.length_a   1.000
_cell.length_b   1.000
_cell.length_c   1.000
_cell.angle_alpha   90.00
_cell.angle_beta   90.00
_cell.angle_gamma   90.00
#
_symmetry.space_group_name_H-M   'P 1'
#
loop_
_entity.id
_entity.type
_entity.pdbx_description
1 polymer ?
#
loop_
_entity_poly.entity_id
_entity_poly.type
_entity_poly.pdbx_seq_one_letter_code
_entity_poly.pdbx_strand_id
1 'polypeptide(L)'
;METWFWNVFGIEERPEFIHHGLLSLESGTLSKSTARRKMQRGELEGWEDPRTWSIQSLKKRGFKPASIRQFIRELGVSLADNKMPLKILYSINRSNIDDESNRYACILNAKAITIEGKDAFKTEVPKHPTLNRGTRTFTMGPNLLIEQKDYETLQAKRKIRLQHLCNIEYEDGT
;
A
#
# COMPACT_ATOMS: atom_id res chain seq x y z
N MET A 1 5.50 -27.11 -33.54
CA MET A 1 4.15 -27.73 -33.74
C MET A 1 3.29 -26.83 -34.62
N GLU A 2 3.43 -25.51 -34.54
CA GLU A 2 2.64 -24.55 -35.33
C GLU A 2 2.94 -24.63 -36.83
N THR A 3 4.18 -24.88 -37.23
CA THR A 3 4.55 -25.02 -38.65
C THR A 3 3.80 -26.14 -39.35
N TRP A 4 3.49 -27.23 -38.61
CA TRP A 4 2.70 -28.33 -39.14
C TRP A 4 1.25 -27.90 -39.41
N PHE A 5 0.64 -27.16 -38.47
CA PHE A 5 -0.71 -26.62 -38.66
C PHE A 5 -0.80 -25.66 -39.84
N TRP A 6 0.17 -24.76 -40.01
CA TRP A 6 0.18 -23.82 -41.14
C TRP A 6 0.27 -24.52 -42.49
N ASN A 7 1.06 -25.59 -42.58
CA ASN A 7 1.16 -26.39 -43.79
C ASN A 7 -0.16 -27.12 -44.12
N VAL A 8 -0.84 -27.66 -43.10
CA VAL A 8 -2.14 -28.34 -43.28
C VAL A 8 -3.22 -27.38 -43.79
N PHE A 9 -3.22 -26.13 -43.31
CA PHE A 9 -4.23 -25.14 -43.67
C PHE A 9 -3.82 -24.22 -44.84
N GLY A 10 -2.65 -24.44 -45.47
CA GLY A 10 -2.21 -23.64 -46.61
C GLY A 10 -1.96 -22.16 -46.26
N ILE A 11 -1.56 -21.86 -45.03
CA ILE A 11 -1.30 -20.48 -44.59
C ILE A 11 0.08 -20.06 -45.08
N GLU A 12 0.11 -19.22 -46.13
CA GLU A 12 1.34 -18.73 -46.76
C GLU A 12 2.02 -17.62 -45.92
N GLU A 13 1.24 -16.65 -45.43
CA GLU A 13 1.73 -15.60 -44.54
C GLU A 13 1.70 -16.07 -43.07
N ARG A 14 2.87 -16.42 -42.54
CA ARG A 14 3.00 -16.99 -41.20
C ARG A 14 3.26 -15.90 -40.16
N PRO A 15 2.53 -15.88 -39.04
CA PRO A 15 2.84 -14.97 -37.96
C PRO A 15 4.16 -15.38 -37.27
N GLU A 16 4.96 -14.38 -36.92
CA GLU A 16 6.15 -14.59 -36.10
C GLU A 16 5.76 -14.61 -34.61
N PHE A 17 6.16 -15.68 -33.91
CA PHE A 17 5.97 -15.76 -32.46
C PHE A 17 7.22 -15.28 -31.74
N ILE A 18 7.07 -14.16 -31.03
CA ILE A 18 8.12 -13.63 -30.17
C ILE A 18 7.82 -14.05 -28.74
N HIS A 19 8.65 -14.93 -28.20
CA HIS A 19 8.58 -15.36 -26.82
C HIS A 19 9.38 -14.43 -25.92
N HIS A 20 8.87 -14.20 -24.71
CA HIS A 20 9.55 -13.48 -23.65
C HIS A 20 9.47 -14.30 -22.36
N GLY A 21 10.41 -14.04 -21.47
CA GLY A 21 10.44 -14.66 -20.16
C GLY A 21 9.23 -14.27 -19.31
N LEU A 22 8.82 -15.18 -18.46
CA LEU A 22 7.69 -15.00 -17.57
C LEU A 22 8.03 -14.04 -16.43
N LEU A 23 7.07 -13.18 -16.11
CA LEU A 23 7.10 -12.39 -14.88
C LEU A 23 6.58 -13.21 -13.71
N SER A 24 7.38 -13.28 -12.65
CA SER A 24 7.01 -13.80 -11.35
C SER A 24 7.25 -12.76 -10.25
N LEU A 25 6.51 -12.87 -9.14
CA LEU A 25 6.64 -11.96 -8.00
C LEU A 25 7.33 -12.69 -6.86
N GLU A 26 8.30 -12.05 -6.19
CA GLU A 26 9.09 -12.72 -5.15
C GLU A 26 8.29 -13.26 -3.97
N SER A 27 7.30 -12.50 -3.52
CA SER A 27 6.44 -12.84 -2.38
C SER A 27 4.96 -12.93 -2.77
N GLY A 28 4.67 -13.00 -4.08
CA GLY A 28 3.31 -13.02 -4.62
C GLY A 28 3.07 -14.23 -5.52
N THR A 29 1.91 -14.87 -5.38
CA THR A 29 1.50 -15.94 -6.29
C THR A 29 0.61 -15.38 -7.39
N LEU A 30 1.08 -15.42 -8.64
CA LEU A 30 0.29 -15.07 -9.84
C LEU A 30 -0.49 -16.27 -10.43
N SER A 31 -0.28 -17.48 -9.91
CA SER A 31 -0.94 -18.69 -10.42
C SER A 31 -2.45 -18.65 -10.20
N LYS A 32 -3.20 -18.63 -11.30
CA LYS A 32 -4.67 -18.73 -11.30
C LYS A 32 -5.16 -20.01 -10.61
N SER A 33 -4.51 -21.14 -10.87
CA SER A 33 -4.89 -22.44 -10.29
C SER A 33 -4.71 -22.48 -8.78
N THR A 34 -3.65 -21.84 -8.27
CA THR A 34 -3.43 -21.73 -6.82
C THR A 34 -4.45 -20.78 -6.18
N ALA A 35 -4.69 -19.61 -6.78
CA ALA A 35 -5.70 -18.68 -6.29
C ALA A 35 -7.12 -19.29 -6.28
N ARG A 36 -7.50 -20.02 -7.35
CA ARG A 36 -8.79 -20.73 -7.43
C ARG A 36 -8.94 -21.79 -6.35
N ARG A 37 -7.89 -22.58 -6.07
CA ARG A 37 -7.91 -23.57 -4.98
C ARG A 37 -8.13 -22.91 -3.61
N LYS A 38 -7.48 -21.77 -3.36
CA LYS A 38 -7.68 -21.00 -2.12
C LYS A 38 -9.10 -20.45 -1.99
N MET A 39 -9.69 -19.95 -3.09
CA MET A 39 -11.08 -19.52 -3.11
C MET A 39 -12.05 -20.68 -2.83
N GLN A 40 -11.83 -21.85 -3.44
CA GLN A 40 -12.65 -23.03 -3.20
C GLN A 40 -12.61 -23.51 -1.73
N ARG A 41 -11.51 -23.25 -1.03
CA ARG A 41 -11.36 -23.54 0.41
C ARG A 41 -11.88 -22.44 1.33
N GLY A 42 -12.41 -21.35 0.79
CA GLY A 42 -12.86 -20.19 1.57
C GLY A 42 -11.73 -19.35 2.17
N GLU A 43 -10.46 -19.59 1.80
CA GLU A 43 -9.32 -18.81 2.29
C GLU A 43 -9.30 -17.38 1.72
N LEU A 44 -9.93 -17.20 0.54
CA LEU A 44 -10.02 -15.93 -0.18
C LEU A 44 -11.48 -15.69 -0.57
N GLU A 45 -11.93 -14.44 -0.45
CA GLU A 45 -13.32 -14.03 -0.74
C GLU A 45 -13.62 -14.02 -2.26
N GLY A 46 -12.60 -13.90 -3.09
CA GLY A 46 -12.73 -13.88 -4.55
C GLY A 46 -11.53 -13.22 -5.22
N TRP A 47 -11.67 -12.91 -6.52
CA TRP A 47 -10.58 -12.29 -7.29
C TRP A 47 -10.30 -10.84 -6.88
N GLU A 48 -11.27 -10.16 -6.27
CA GLU A 48 -11.09 -8.80 -5.75
C GLU A 48 -10.51 -8.77 -4.33
N ASP A 49 -10.30 -9.93 -3.70
CA ASP A 49 -9.73 -10.01 -2.36
C ASP A 49 -8.35 -9.33 -2.33
N PRO A 50 -8.11 -8.35 -1.43
CA PRO A 50 -6.84 -7.62 -1.32
C PRO A 50 -5.60 -8.51 -1.11
N ARG A 51 -5.78 -9.77 -0.70
CA ARG A 51 -4.71 -10.76 -0.53
C ARG A 51 -4.27 -11.40 -1.86
N THR A 52 -5.02 -11.18 -2.94
CA THR A 52 -4.66 -11.62 -4.29
C THR A 52 -3.85 -10.57 -5.04
N TRP A 53 -3.25 -10.99 -6.16
CA TRP A 53 -2.45 -10.14 -7.06
C TRP A 53 -3.15 -9.88 -8.39
N SER A 54 -4.47 -10.06 -8.44
CA SER A 54 -5.26 -9.71 -9.63
C SER A 54 -5.26 -8.18 -9.83
N ILE A 55 -5.52 -7.74 -11.06
CA ILE A 55 -5.69 -6.29 -11.33
C ILE A 55 -6.86 -5.72 -10.52
N GLN A 56 -7.93 -6.49 -10.30
CA GLN A 56 -9.09 -6.07 -9.50
C GLN A 56 -8.71 -5.85 -8.03
N SER A 57 -7.93 -6.76 -7.45
CA SER A 57 -7.38 -6.61 -6.09
C SER A 57 -6.47 -5.40 -5.99
N LEU A 58 -5.55 -5.22 -6.94
CA LEU A 58 -4.66 -4.05 -6.96
C LEU A 58 -5.46 -2.75 -7.05
N LYS A 59 -6.52 -2.70 -7.87
CA LYS A 59 -7.45 -1.57 -7.92
C LYS A 59 -8.13 -1.34 -6.58
N LYS A 60 -8.67 -2.38 -5.94
CA LYS A 60 -9.34 -2.29 -4.63
C LYS A 60 -8.39 -1.84 -3.51
N ARG A 61 -7.12 -2.23 -3.59
CA ARG A 61 -6.03 -1.79 -2.69
C ARG A 61 -5.59 -0.34 -2.91
N GLY A 62 -6.08 0.33 -3.95
CA GLY A 62 -5.74 1.72 -4.25
C GLY A 62 -4.50 1.91 -5.13
N PHE A 63 -4.05 0.88 -5.85
CA PHE A 63 -2.98 1.07 -6.84
C PHE A 63 -3.47 1.91 -8.02
N LYS A 64 -2.66 2.90 -8.40
CA LYS A 64 -2.92 3.69 -9.61
C LYS A 64 -2.56 2.85 -10.84
N PRO A 65 -3.37 2.90 -11.92
CA PRO A 65 -3.04 2.21 -13.17
C PRO A 65 -1.68 2.63 -13.75
N ALA A 66 -1.28 3.90 -13.54
CA ALA A 66 0.02 4.40 -13.95
C ALA A 66 1.18 3.65 -13.26
N SER A 67 1.04 3.34 -11.98
CA SER A 67 2.04 2.61 -11.19
C SER A 67 2.30 1.21 -11.74
N ILE A 68 1.24 0.51 -12.15
CA ILE A 68 1.35 -0.83 -12.74
C ILE A 68 2.05 -0.76 -14.09
N ARG A 69 1.67 0.20 -14.95
CA ARG A 69 2.32 0.40 -16.25
C ARG A 69 3.80 0.76 -16.12
N GLN A 70 4.13 1.64 -15.18
CA GLN A 70 5.51 2.01 -14.89
C GLN A 70 6.30 0.81 -14.38
N PHE A 71 5.75 0.03 -13.45
CA PHE A 71 6.37 -1.20 -12.96
C PHE A 71 6.71 -2.19 -14.09
N ILE A 72 5.78 -2.39 -15.04
CA ILE A 72 6.03 -3.26 -16.21
C ILE A 72 7.06 -2.64 -17.17
N ARG A 73 7.10 -1.31 -17.32
CA ARG A 73 8.12 -0.63 -18.13
C ARG A 73 9.51 -0.73 -17.53
N GLU A 74 9.63 -0.59 -16.21
CA GLU A 74 10.90 -0.72 -15.49
C GLU A 74 11.44 -2.15 -15.50
N LEU A 75 10.55 -3.16 -15.52
CA LEU A 75 10.93 -4.56 -15.73
C LEU A 75 11.61 -4.77 -17.10
N GLY A 76 11.12 -4.11 -18.14
CA GLY A 76 11.53 -4.36 -19.52
C GLY A 76 11.05 -5.71 -20.05
N VAL A 77 11.39 -6.01 -21.30
CA VAL A 77 11.13 -7.31 -21.93
C VAL A 77 12.46 -8.02 -22.09
N SER A 78 12.58 -9.22 -21.54
CA SER A 78 13.74 -10.09 -21.72
C SER A 78 13.31 -11.50 -22.08
N LEU A 79 14.23 -12.28 -22.67
CA LEU A 79 14.00 -13.71 -22.93
C LEU A 79 14.06 -14.56 -21.66
N ALA A 80 14.80 -14.11 -20.64
CA ALA A 80 14.90 -14.79 -19.36
C ALA A 80 13.70 -14.49 -18.45
N ASP A 81 13.26 -15.49 -17.70
CA ASP A 81 12.25 -15.34 -16.66
C ASP A 81 12.75 -14.39 -15.57
N ASN A 82 11.90 -13.46 -15.16
CA ASN A 82 12.23 -12.47 -14.14
C ASN A 82 11.38 -12.65 -12.90
N LYS A 83 12.03 -12.56 -11.75
CA LYS A 83 11.38 -12.58 -10.44
C LYS A 83 11.60 -11.23 -9.78
N MET A 84 10.53 -10.46 -9.62
CA MET A 84 10.62 -9.09 -9.14
C MET A 84 10.21 -8.92 -7.68
N PRO A 85 10.99 -8.14 -6.90
CA PRO A 85 10.59 -7.71 -5.58
C PRO A 85 9.35 -6.80 -5.64
N LEU A 86 8.33 -7.14 -4.85
CA LEU A 86 7.11 -6.34 -4.73
C LEU A 86 7.34 -4.93 -4.16
N LYS A 87 8.45 -4.73 -3.46
CA LYS A 87 8.86 -3.43 -2.91
C LYS A 87 8.98 -2.37 -4.01
N ILE A 88 9.35 -2.75 -5.23
CA ILE A 88 9.46 -1.84 -6.38
C ILE A 88 8.07 -1.32 -6.76
N LEU A 89 7.09 -2.21 -6.95
CA LEU A 89 5.71 -1.82 -7.24
C LEU A 89 5.11 -0.93 -6.13
N TYR A 90 5.41 -1.24 -4.86
CA TYR A 90 4.99 -0.41 -3.73
C TYR A 90 5.63 0.97 -3.72
N SER A 91 6.92 1.05 -4.02
CA SER A 91 7.64 2.32 -4.11
C SER A 91 7.09 3.20 -5.22
N ILE A 92 6.93 2.66 -6.42
CA ILE A 92 6.36 3.36 -7.57
C ILE A 92 4.95 3.87 -7.22
N ASN A 93 4.11 3.00 -6.64
CA ASN A 93 2.76 3.42 -6.30
C ASN A 93 2.73 4.49 -5.21
N ARG A 94 3.60 4.40 -4.20
CA ARG A 94 3.74 5.41 -3.16
C ARG A 94 4.10 6.76 -3.76
N SER A 95 5.08 6.81 -4.66
CA SER A 95 5.46 8.06 -5.34
C SER A 95 4.30 8.64 -6.16
N ASN A 96 3.59 7.80 -6.91
CA ASN A 96 2.48 8.25 -7.76
C ASN A 96 1.25 8.75 -6.98
N ILE A 97 1.06 8.33 -5.73
CA ILE A 97 -0.06 8.81 -4.91
C ILE A 97 0.33 9.94 -3.94
N ASP A 98 1.62 10.17 -3.71
CA ASP A 98 2.09 11.07 -2.64
C ASP A 98 1.56 12.50 -2.83
N ASP A 99 1.72 13.06 -4.03
CA ASP A 99 1.32 14.44 -4.35
C ASP A 99 -0.22 14.66 -4.32
N GLU A 100 -0.98 13.60 -4.57
CA GLU A 100 -2.44 13.63 -4.59
C GLU A 100 -3.07 13.36 -3.21
N SER A 101 -2.30 12.78 -2.28
CA SER A 101 -2.84 12.28 -1.01
C SER A 101 -2.88 13.35 0.08
N ASN A 102 -3.99 13.46 0.79
CA ASN A 102 -4.03 14.24 2.03
C ASN A 102 -3.56 13.36 3.20
N ARG A 103 -2.79 13.94 4.13
CA ARG A 103 -2.33 13.27 5.34
C ARG A 103 -3.40 13.40 6.42
N TYR A 104 -3.78 12.26 7.00
CA TYR A 104 -4.72 12.17 8.11
C TYR A 104 -4.11 11.31 9.21
N ALA A 105 -4.55 11.54 10.44
CA ALA A 105 -4.23 10.66 11.56
C ALA A 105 -5.31 9.59 11.67
N CYS A 106 -4.90 8.35 11.87
CA CYS A 106 -5.78 7.22 12.15
C CYS A 106 -5.19 6.47 13.33
N ILE A 107 -6.06 6.07 14.26
CA ILE A 107 -5.70 5.27 15.43
C ILE A 107 -6.42 3.94 15.28
N LEU A 108 -5.65 2.88 15.09
CA LEU A 108 -6.15 1.51 14.90
C LEU A 108 -6.38 0.83 16.25
N ASN A 109 -5.45 1.00 17.21
CA ASN A 109 -5.56 0.42 18.55
C ASN A 109 -5.53 1.55 19.58
N ALA A 110 -6.71 2.05 19.91
CA ALA A 110 -6.84 3.24 20.75
C ALA A 110 -6.54 2.94 22.23
N LYS A 111 -5.68 3.78 22.81
CA LYS A 111 -5.47 3.90 24.26
C LYS A 111 -5.84 5.32 24.69
N ALA A 112 -6.72 5.42 25.67
CA ALA A 112 -7.09 6.70 26.25
C ALA A 112 -5.98 7.20 27.19
N ILE A 113 -5.65 8.47 27.06
CA ILE A 113 -4.76 9.21 27.96
C ILE A 113 -5.41 10.53 28.34
N THR A 114 -5.07 11.02 29.52
CA THR A 114 -5.47 12.34 30.00
C THR A 114 -4.20 13.17 30.15
N ILE A 115 -4.19 14.37 29.56
CA ILE A 115 -3.09 15.32 29.66
C ILE A 115 -3.47 16.37 30.69
N GLU A 116 -2.64 16.51 31.71
CA GLU A 116 -2.76 17.56 32.72
C GLU A 116 -2.02 18.83 32.28
N GLY A 117 -2.46 19.99 32.79
CA GLY A 117 -1.74 21.25 32.62
C GLY A 117 -1.91 21.96 31.27
N LYS A 118 -2.92 21.61 30.45
CA LYS A 118 -3.19 22.33 29.20
C LYS A 118 -4.67 22.48 28.87
N ASP A 119 -5.10 23.72 28.62
CA ASP A 119 -6.44 24.03 28.15
C ASP A 119 -6.69 23.49 26.73
N ALA A 120 -7.96 23.22 26.43
CA ALA A 120 -8.37 22.81 25.11
C ALA A 120 -8.04 23.91 24.08
N PHE A 121 -7.37 23.53 22.99
CA PHE A 121 -7.00 24.47 21.94
C PHE A 121 -7.26 23.91 20.55
N LYS A 122 -7.35 24.81 19.57
CA LYS A 122 -7.48 24.48 18.16
C LYS A 122 -6.20 24.85 17.42
N THR A 123 -5.79 24.00 16.49
CA THR A 123 -4.64 24.29 15.61
C THR A 123 -4.98 23.91 14.18
N GLU A 124 -4.46 24.68 13.24
CA GLU A 124 -4.55 24.36 11.82
C GLU A 124 -3.27 23.69 11.35
N VAL A 125 -3.45 22.57 10.65
CA VAL A 125 -2.35 21.72 10.19
C VAL A 125 -2.45 21.53 8.68
N PRO A 126 -1.36 21.70 7.93
CA PRO A 126 -1.35 21.43 6.49
C PRO A 126 -1.78 20.00 6.18
N LYS A 127 -2.62 19.84 5.15
CA LYS A 127 -3.02 18.51 4.64
C LYS A 127 -1.89 17.77 3.95
N HIS A 128 -0.82 18.45 3.55
CA HIS A 128 0.33 17.87 2.87
C HIS A 128 1.61 18.59 3.34
N PRO A 129 2.74 17.87 3.51
CA PRO A 129 3.99 18.46 4.00
C PRO A 129 4.60 19.50 3.07
N THR A 130 4.61 19.24 1.75
CA THR A 130 5.24 20.12 0.74
C THR A 130 4.25 20.88 -0.13
N LEU A 131 3.20 20.22 -0.64
CA LEU A 131 2.21 20.84 -1.52
C LEU A 131 1.13 21.61 -0.77
N ASN A 132 0.70 22.76 -1.31
CA ASN A 132 -0.43 23.49 -0.75
C ASN A 132 -1.76 22.80 -1.12
N ARG A 133 -2.25 21.94 -0.24
CA ARG A 133 -3.55 21.23 -0.36
C ARG A 133 -4.59 21.75 0.64
N GLY A 134 -4.36 22.94 1.20
CA GLY A 134 -5.14 23.52 2.28
C GLY A 134 -4.80 22.94 3.66
N THR A 135 -5.55 23.38 4.67
CA THR A 135 -5.37 22.99 6.07
C THR A 135 -6.50 22.09 6.57
N ARG A 136 -6.25 21.43 7.70
CA ARG A 136 -7.24 20.74 8.53
C ARG A 136 -7.12 21.25 9.95
N THR A 137 -8.22 21.36 10.67
CA THR A 137 -8.22 21.81 12.06
C THR A 137 -8.19 20.61 12.99
N PHE A 138 -7.26 20.58 13.94
CA PHE A 138 -7.31 19.70 15.10
C PHE A 138 -7.86 20.47 16.30
N THR A 139 -8.76 19.83 17.04
CA THR A 139 -9.20 20.30 18.35
C THR A 139 -8.61 19.35 19.37
N MET A 140 -7.78 19.86 20.27
CA MET A 140 -7.17 19.08 21.33
C MET A 140 -7.90 19.40 22.63
N GLY A 141 -8.39 18.36 23.30
CA GLY A 141 -8.88 18.44 24.68
C GLY A 141 -7.92 17.74 25.64
N PRO A 142 -8.26 17.70 26.94
CA PRO A 142 -7.45 17.00 27.95
C PRO A 142 -7.46 15.48 27.73
N ASN A 143 -8.58 14.93 27.24
CA ASN A 143 -8.72 13.50 26.95
C ASN A 143 -8.38 13.24 25.48
N LEU A 144 -7.35 12.44 25.24
CA LEU A 144 -6.91 12.05 23.89
C LEU A 144 -6.85 10.53 23.75
N LEU A 145 -6.91 10.10 22.49
CA LEU A 145 -6.59 8.74 22.10
C LEU A 145 -5.22 8.76 21.42
N ILE A 146 -4.38 7.78 21.77
CA ILE A 146 -3.13 7.49 21.07
C ILE A 146 -3.08 6.02 20.69
N GLU A 147 -2.15 5.64 19.81
CA GLU A 147 -1.90 4.23 19.53
C GLU A 147 -1.33 3.53 20.76
N GLN A 148 -1.77 2.29 20.99
CA GLN A 148 -1.31 1.46 22.10
C GLN A 148 0.24 1.32 22.12
N LYS A 149 0.87 1.20 20.95
CA LYS A 149 2.34 1.12 20.82
C LYS A 149 3.04 2.43 21.19
N ASP A 150 2.40 3.56 20.92
CA ASP A 150 2.93 4.87 21.30
C ASP A 150 2.79 5.10 22.80
N TYR A 151 1.75 4.54 23.43
CA TYR A 151 1.62 4.53 24.89
C TYR A 151 2.74 3.72 25.56
N GLU A 152 3.05 2.53 25.06
CA GLU A 152 4.19 1.72 25.53
C GLU A 152 5.52 2.49 25.38
N THR A 153 5.69 3.18 24.25
CA THR A 153 6.85 4.03 24.00
C THR A 153 6.91 5.22 24.96
N LEU A 154 5.76 5.83 25.28
CA LEU A 154 5.64 6.93 26.24
C LEU A 154 6.02 6.49 27.65
N GLN A 155 5.57 5.31 28.09
CA GLN A 155 5.97 4.74 29.38
C GLN A 155 7.49 4.49 29.44
N ALA A 156 8.06 3.93 28.38
CA ALA A 156 9.49 3.60 28.33
C ALA A 156 10.40 4.84 28.22
N LYS A 157 10.05 5.81 27.37
CA LYS A 157 10.89 6.98 27.08
C LYS A 157 10.54 8.21 27.91
N ARG A 158 9.48 8.14 28.70
CA ARG A 158 8.91 9.25 29.51
C ARG A 158 8.43 10.46 28.72
N LYS A 159 8.64 10.53 27.41
CA LYS A 159 8.29 11.70 26.59
C LYS A 159 8.00 11.30 25.16
N ILE A 160 6.94 11.84 24.59
CA ILE A 160 6.64 11.74 23.16
C ILE A 160 6.17 13.08 22.60
N ARG A 161 6.27 13.25 21.28
CA ARG A 161 5.74 14.41 20.57
C ARG A 161 4.47 14.03 19.84
N LEU A 162 3.36 14.68 20.19
CA LEU A 162 2.13 14.65 19.41
C LEU A 162 2.33 15.54 18.17
N GLN A 163 2.30 14.93 16.99
CA GLN A 163 2.61 15.62 15.74
C GLN A 163 1.69 16.83 15.54
N HIS A 164 2.28 18.00 15.29
CA HIS A 164 1.58 19.28 15.13
C HIS A 164 0.80 19.80 16.36
N LEU A 165 0.92 19.16 17.52
CA LEU A 165 0.24 19.54 18.75
C LEU A 165 1.23 19.99 19.83
N CYS A 166 1.74 19.08 20.64
CA CYS A 166 2.66 19.37 21.73
C CYS A 166 3.52 18.18 22.11
N ASN A 167 4.53 18.43 22.95
CA ASN A 167 5.22 17.35 23.66
C ASN A 167 4.42 17.00 24.91
N ILE A 168 4.37 15.72 25.23
CA ILE A 168 3.79 15.22 26.48
C ILE A 168 4.84 14.39 27.21
N GLU A 169 4.83 14.47 28.52
CA GLU A 169 5.71 13.74 29.41
C GLU A 169 4.88 12.81 30.29
N TYR A 170 5.42 11.64 30.58
CA TYR A 170 4.78 10.63 31.39
C TYR A 170 5.33 10.75 32.81
N GLU A 171 4.52 11.31 33.69
CA GLU A 171 4.80 11.33 35.12
C GLU A 171 4.22 10.07 35.77
N ASP A 172 5.00 9.41 36.63
CA ASP A 172 4.48 8.36 37.50
C ASP A 172 3.65 9.03 38.59
N GLY A 173 2.33 9.11 38.40
CA GLY A 173 1.44 9.83 39.31
C GLY A 173 0.05 9.22 39.42
N THR A 174 -0.10 8.34 40.42
CA THR A 174 -1.33 7.69 40.97
C THR A 174 -2.05 6.65 40.13
#